data_AF-A0A0K2GGZ3-F1
#
_entry.id   AF-A0A0K2GGZ3-F1
#
_cell.length_a   1.000
_cell.length_b   1.000
_cell.length_c   1.000
_cell.angle_alpha   90.00
_cell.angle_beta   90.00
_cell.angle_gamma   90.00
#
_symmetry.space_group_name_H-M   'P 1'
#
loop_
_entity.id
_entity.type
_entity.pdbx_description
1 polymer ?
#
loop_
_entity_poly.entity_id
_entity_poly.type
_entity_poly.pdbx_seq_one_letter_code
_entity_poly.pdbx_strand_id
1 'polypeptide(L)'
;MVGQDAFFSIVKAIQVKVRRVIRWIGTTVAGLFVCMAALVIVLRTVQKVRSEHGFDTFYDLNGAEWNYIGRLVLLALIPIALLIGYCIRRWELREERDFRKRFDIKE
;
A
#
# COMPACT_ATOMS: atom_id res chain seq x y z
N MET A 1 24.92 -43.32 -5.00
CA MET A 1 23.81 -42.51 -5.55
C MET A 1 23.27 -41.44 -4.60
N VAL A 2 23.59 -41.43 -3.29
CA VAL A 2 23.08 -40.46 -2.29
C VAL A 2 23.53 -38.99 -2.51
N GLY A 3 24.66 -38.76 -3.20
CA GLY A 3 25.19 -37.40 -3.40
C GLY A 3 24.41 -36.52 -4.40
N GLN A 4 23.66 -37.13 -5.32
CA GLN A 4 22.97 -36.41 -6.40
C GLN A 4 21.70 -35.72 -5.89
N ASP A 5 20.98 -36.36 -4.97
CA ASP A 5 19.75 -35.81 -4.37
C ASP A 5 20.05 -34.63 -3.41
N ALA A 6 21.14 -34.73 -2.65
CA ALA A 6 21.61 -33.66 -1.78
C ALA A 6 21.99 -32.40 -2.57
N PHE A 7 22.66 -32.58 -3.72
CA PHE A 7 23.00 -31.48 -4.62
C PHE A 7 21.75 -30.79 -5.20
N PHE A 8 20.76 -31.56 -5.68
CA PHE A 8 19.50 -31.01 -6.18
C PHE A 8 18.70 -30.25 -5.11
N SER A 9 18.73 -30.72 -3.86
CA SER A 9 18.07 -30.05 -2.73
C SER A 9 18.69 -28.68 -2.44
N ILE A 10 20.03 -28.59 -2.42
CA ILE A 10 20.76 -27.34 -2.19
C ILE A 10 20.49 -26.34 -3.32
N VAL A 11 20.53 -26.78 -4.58
CA VAL A 11 20.25 -25.91 -5.73
C VAL A 11 18.82 -25.37 -5.68
N LYS A 12 17.81 -26.21 -5.36
CA LYS A 12 16.42 -25.75 -5.18
C LYS A 12 16.29 -24.73 -4.04
N ALA A 13 16.95 -24.97 -2.90
CA ALA A 13 16.91 -24.04 -1.78
C ALA A 13 17.50 -22.66 -2.13
N ILE A 14 18.60 -22.64 -2.90
CA ILE A 14 19.20 -21.40 -3.41
C ILE A 14 18.25 -20.69 -4.38
N GLN A 15 17.64 -21.41 -5.33
CA GLN A 15 16.71 -20.81 -6.29
C GLN A 15 15.47 -20.22 -5.61
N VAL A 16 14.95 -20.86 -4.57
CA VAL A 16 13.82 -20.32 -3.78
C VAL A 16 14.22 -19.03 -3.06
N LYS A 17 15.40 -18.98 -2.45
CA LYS A 17 15.92 -17.75 -1.82
C LYS A 17 16.10 -16.63 -2.84
N VAL A 18 16.72 -16.91 -3.99
CA VAL A 18 16.94 -15.93 -5.07
C VAL A 18 15.61 -15.39 -5.59
N ARG A 19 14.63 -16.26 -5.88
CA ARG A 19 13.29 -15.84 -6.32
C ARG A 19 12.59 -14.97 -5.27
N ARG A 20 12.76 -15.30 -3.99
CA ARG A 20 12.21 -14.49 -2.89
C ARG A 20 12.84 -13.10 -2.88
N VAL A 21 14.17 -13.00 -2.94
CA VAL A 21 14.90 -11.72 -2.95
C VAL A 21 14.49 -10.86 -4.15
N ILE A 22 14.41 -11.44 -5.35
CA ILE A 22 13.98 -10.71 -6.56
C ILE A 22 12.55 -10.16 -6.39
N ARG A 23 11.63 -10.95 -5.83
CA ARG A 23 10.28 -10.48 -5.55
C ARG A 23 10.27 -9.32 -4.55
N TRP A 24 11.03 -9.41 -3.46
CA TRP A 24 11.13 -8.34 -2.46
C TRP A 24 11.70 -7.04 -3.04
N ILE A 25 12.76 -7.14 -3.86
CA ILE A 25 13.34 -5.97 -4.54
C ILE A 25 12.29 -5.38 -5.49
N GLY A 26 11.65 -6.22 -6.30
CA GLY A 26 10.61 -5.79 -7.24
C GLY A 26 9.45 -5.06 -6.56
N THR A 27 8.94 -5.60 -5.45
CA THR A 27 7.85 -4.95 -4.70
C THR A 27 8.29 -3.65 -4.04
N THR A 28 9.53 -3.58 -3.55
CA THR A 28 10.07 -2.37 -2.91
C THR A 28 10.26 -1.25 -3.93
N VAL A 29 10.84 -1.57 -5.09
CA VAL A 29 11.05 -0.60 -6.18
C VAL A 29 9.71 -0.11 -6.73
N ALA A 30 8.77 -1.03 -6.98
CA ALA A 30 7.43 -0.66 -7.43
C ALA A 30 6.71 0.21 -6.38
N GLY A 31 6.80 -0.14 -5.10
CA GLY A 31 6.24 0.64 -4.01
C GLY A 31 6.82 2.07 -3.94
N LEU A 32 8.13 2.21 -4.02
CA LEU A 32 8.81 3.51 -4.05
C LEU A 32 8.36 4.34 -5.25
N PHE A 33 8.27 3.75 -6.44
CA PHE A 33 7.82 4.44 -7.64
C PHE A 33 6.38 4.94 -7.52
N VAL A 34 5.47 4.12 -6.98
CA VAL A 34 4.07 4.51 -6.72
C VAL A 34 3.99 5.65 -5.72
N CYS A 35 4.75 5.59 -4.62
CA CYS A 35 4.81 6.66 -3.62
C CYS A 35 5.31 7.98 -4.23
N MET A 36 6.38 7.92 -5.04
CA MET A 36 6.91 9.10 -5.73
C MET A 36 5.91 9.68 -6.73
N ALA A 37 5.26 8.84 -7.53
CA ALA A 37 4.24 9.28 -8.48
C ALA A 37 3.05 9.94 -7.77
N ALA A 38 2.56 9.34 -6.68
CA ALA A 38 1.50 9.91 -5.86
C ALA A 38 1.90 11.29 -5.30
N LEU A 39 3.13 11.43 -4.79
CA LEU A 39 3.64 12.68 -4.24
C LEU A 39 3.73 13.78 -5.31
N VAL A 40 4.21 13.45 -6.52
CA VAL A 40 4.25 14.40 -7.65
C VAL A 40 2.84 14.85 -8.05
N ILE A 41 1.87 13.94 -8.09
CA ILE A 41 0.47 14.26 -8.40
C ILE A 41 -0.11 15.21 -7.34
N VAL A 42 0.09 14.91 -6.05
CA VAL A 42 -0.37 15.77 -4.95
C VAL A 42 0.25 17.15 -5.07
N LEU A 43 1.58 17.25 -5.23
CA LEU A 43 2.28 18.54 -5.33
C LEU A 43 1.80 19.38 -6.52
N ARG A 44 1.65 18.78 -7.71
CA ARG A 44 1.13 19.48 -8.88
C ARG A 44 -0.31 19.96 -8.67
N THR A 45 -1.14 19.14 -8.03
CA THR A 45 -2.53 19.51 -7.76
C THR A 45 -2.62 20.64 -6.74
N VAL A 46 -1.81 20.61 -5.67
CA VAL A 46 -1.72 21.70 -4.68
C VAL A 46 -1.21 22.98 -5.33
N GLN A 47 -0.20 22.91 -6.21
CA GLN A 47 0.29 24.08 -6.93
C GLN A 47 -0.80 24.72 -7.78
N LYS A 48 -1.61 23.92 -8.50
CA LYS A 48 -2.73 24.44 -9.31
C LYS A 48 -3.85 25.06 -8.48
N VAL A 49 -4.15 24.50 -7.31
CA VAL A 49 -5.13 25.11 -6.40
C VAL A 49 -4.60 26.42 -5.81
N ARG A 50 -3.31 26.49 -5.47
CA ARG A 50 -2.68 27.72 -4.98
C ARG A 50 -2.60 28.82 -6.03
N SER A 51 -2.53 28.49 -7.32
CA SER A 51 -2.52 29.47 -8.39
C SER A 51 -3.91 30.00 -8.75
N GLU A 52 -4.93 29.81 -7.90
CA GLU A 52 -6.33 30.23 -8.11
C GLU A 52 -7.07 29.52 -9.26
N HIS A 53 -6.41 28.62 -9.97
CA HIS A 53 -7.00 27.74 -10.99
C HIS A 53 -7.62 26.49 -10.35
N GLY A 54 -8.05 26.60 -9.09
CA GLY A 54 -8.50 25.48 -8.29
C GLY A 54 -9.86 24.94 -8.71
N PHE A 55 -10.66 25.77 -9.40
CA PHE A 55 -11.96 25.39 -9.97
C PHE A 55 -11.89 24.95 -11.43
N ASP A 56 -10.73 25.08 -12.06
CA ASP A 56 -10.56 24.67 -13.44
C ASP A 56 -10.79 23.17 -13.57
N THR A 57 -11.47 22.81 -14.64
CA THR A 57 -11.70 21.42 -14.97
C THR A 57 -10.60 20.90 -15.88
N PHE A 58 -10.30 19.62 -15.74
CA PHE A 58 -9.43 18.89 -16.66
C PHE A 58 -10.07 17.56 -16.98
N TYR A 59 -9.75 17.06 -18.17
CA TYR A 59 -10.16 15.73 -18.60
C TYR A 59 -9.14 14.72 -18.09
N ASP A 60 -9.63 13.72 -17.35
CA ASP A 60 -8.82 12.55 -17.02
C ASP A 60 -8.64 11.66 -18.27
N LEU A 61 -7.74 10.68 -18.20
CA LEU A 61 -7.46 9.74 -19.30
C LEU A 61 -8.69 8.96 -19.76
N ASN A 62 -9.72 8.87 -18.92
CA ASN A 62 -10.99 8.22 -19.21
C ASN A 62 -12.05 9.18 -19.78
N GLY A 63 -11.68 10.42 -20.12
CA GLY A 63 -12.61 11.44 -20.64
C GLY A 63 -13.58 12.00 -19.59
N ALA A 64 -13.41 11.65 -18.32
CA ALA A 64 -14.19 12.24 -17.24
C ALA A 64 -13.67 13.64 -16.89
N GLU A 65 -14.58 14.58 -16.71
CA GLU A 65 -14.25 15.94 -16.30
C GLU A 65 -14.14 16.02 -14.78
N TRP A 66 -12.98 16.47 -14.30
CA TRP A 66 -12.70 16.60 -12.87
C TRP A 66 -12.20 17.99 -12.55
N ASN A 67 -12.61 18.49 -11.39
CA ASN A 67 -12.09 19.71 -10.81
C ASN A 67 -10.85 19.41 -9.93
N TYR A 68 -9.83 20.27 -9.96
CA TYR A 68 -8.61 20.10 -9.16
C TYR A 68 -8.87 20.03 -7.65
N ILE A 69 -9.81 20.83 -7.14
CA ILE A 69 -10.24 20.75 -5.73
C ILE A 69 -10.88 19.38 -5.45
N GLY A 70 -11.76 18.90 -6.33
CA GLY A 70 -12.41 17.59 -6.19
C GLY A 70 -11.38 16.44 -6.13
N ARG A 71 -10.35 16.51 -6.97
CA ARG A 71 -9.23 15.55 -6.94
C ARG A 71 -8.46 15.58 -5.62
N LEU A 72 -8.19 16.75 -5.06
CA LEU A 72 -7.51 16.86 -3.76
C LEU A 72 -8.34 16.28 -2.62
N VAL A 73 -9.64 16.53 -2.61
CA VAL A 73 -10.55 15.96 -1.61
C VAL A 73 -10.54 14.43 -1.70
N LEU A 74 -10.64 13.86 -2.90
CA LEU A 74 -10.53 12.41 -3.10
C LEU A 74 -9.18 11.84 -2.65
N LEU A 75 -8.08 12.52 -2.98
CA LEU A 75 -6.75 12.12 -2.52
C LEU A 75 -6.61 12.19 -0.99
N ALA A 76 -7.23 13.17 -0.34
CA ALA A 76 -7.25 13.31 1.11
C ALA A 76 -8.14 12.27 1.81
N LEU A 77 -9.15 11.72 1.13
CA LEU A 77 -9.98 10.64 1.67
C LEU A 77 -9.19 9.33 1.83
N ILE A 78 -8.15 9.08 1.03
CA ILE A 78 -7.34 7.87 1.11
C ILE A 78 -6.67 7.72 2.51
N PRO A 79 -5.87 8.69 3.00
CA PRO A 79 -5.27 8.58 4.33
C PRO A 79 -6.32 8.57 5.45
N ILE A 80 -7.45 9.26 5.27
CA ILE A 80 -8.56 9.24 6.25
C ILE A 80 -9.16 7.83 6.35
N ALA A 81 -9.45 7.18 5.22
CA ALA A 81 -9.96 5.82 5.18
C ALA A 81 -8.99 4.81 5.79
N LEU A 82 -7.68 4.95 5.52
CA LEU A 82 -6.64 4.13 6.14
C LEU A 82 -6.60 4.32 7.66
N LEU A 83 -6.74 5.57 8.14
CA LEU A 83 -6.75 5.88 9.56
C LEU A 83 -7.98 5.30 10.26
N ILE A 84 -9.15 5.38 9.63
CA ILE A 84 -10.38 4.74 10.12
C ILE A 84 -10.19 3.22 10.20
N GLY A 85 -9.68 2.58 9.15
CA GLY A 85 -9.39 1.14 9.16
C GLY A 85 -8.40 0.73 10.25
N TYR A 86 -7.38 1.56 10.50
CA TYR A 86 -6.45 1.36 11.60
C TYR A 86 -7.12 1.46 12.97
N CYS A 87 -8.00 2.45 13.17
CA CYS A 87 -8.78 2.61 14.40
C CYS A 87 -9.70 1.41 14.66
N ILE A 88 -10.40 0.92 13.63
CA ILE A 88 -11.26 -0.28 13.72
C ILE A 88 -10.42 -1.49 14.13
N ARG A 89 -9.32 -1.76 13.42
CA ARG A 89 -8.43 -2.89 13.74
C ARG A 89 -7.87 -2.79 15.16
N ARG A 90 -7.54 -1.59 15.62
CA ARG A 90 -7.09 -1.36 17.00
C ARG A 90 -8.17 -1.66 18.02
N TRP A 91 -9.43 -1.40 17.69
CA TRP A 91 -10.57 -1.70 18.55
C TRP A 91 -10.84 -3.21 18.58
N GLU A 92 -10.87 -3.89 17.44
CA GLU A 92 -11.01 -5.35 17.35
C GLU A 92 -9.93 -6.09 18.16
N LEU A 93 -8.67 -5.66 18.04
CA LEU A 93 -7.57 -6.25 18.82
C LEU A 93 -7.71 -6.04 20.34
N ARG A 94 -8.46 -5.02 20.79
CA ARG A 94 -8.78 -4.86 22.21
C ARG A 94 -9.88 -5.83 22.61
N GLU A 95 -10.94 -5.94 21.81
CA GLU A 95 -12.03 -6.88 22.07
C GLU A 95 -11.53 -8.32 22.09
N GLU A 96 -10.65 -8.71 21.17
CA GLU A 96 -10.07 -10.05 21.14
C GLU A 96 -9.25 -10.35 22.42
N ARG A 97 -8.49 -9.36 22.92
CA ARG A 97 -7.75 -9.51 24.19
C ARG A 97 -8.70 -9.65 25.38
N ASP A 98 -9.74 -8.84 25.43
CA ASP A 98 -10.71 -8.86 26.52
C ASP A 98 -11.59 -10.11 26.47
N PHE A 99 -11.83 -10.66 25.28
CA PHE A 99 -12.48 -11.95 25.08
C PHE A 99 -11.58 -13.09 25.56
N ARG A 100 -10.32 -13.16 25.10
CA ARG A 100 -9.35 -14.19 25.54
C ARG A 100 -9.18 -14.20 27.06
N LYS A 101 -9.13 -13.03 27.70
CA LYS A 101 -9.07 -12.91 29.18
C LYS A 101 -10.33 -13.43 29.87
N ARG A 102 -11.52 -13.20 29.30
CA ARG A 102 -12.79 -13.62 29.90
C ARG A 102 -13.04 -15.12 29.79
N PHE A 103 -12.54 -15.76 28.73
CA PHE A 103 -12.80 -17.16 28.44
C PHE A 103 -11.61 -18.10 28.71
N ASP A 104 -10.53 -17.61 29.35
CA ASP A 104 -9.28 -18.35 29.68
C ASP A 104 -8.79 -19.28 28.55
N ILE A 105 -8.92 -18.84 27.30
CA ILE A 105 -8.50 -19.61 26.13
C ILE A 105 -6.97 -19.52 26.07
N LYS A 106 -6.30 -20.50 26.68
CA LYS A 106 -4.84 -20.70 26.57
C LYS A 106 -4.55 -21.41 25.25
N GLU A 107 -3.75 -20.77 24.40
CA GLU A 107 -3.06 -21.42 23.28
C GLU A 107 -2.03 -22.43 23.78
#